data_AF-A0A259DTX0-F1
#
_entry.id   AF-A0A259DTX0-F1
#
_cell.length_a   1.000
_cell.length_b   1.000
_cell.length_c   1.000
_cell.angle_alpha   90.00
_cell.angle_beta   90.00
_cell.angle_gamma   90.00
#
_symmetry.space_group_name_H-M   'P 1'
#
loop_
_entity.id
_entity.type
_entity.pdbx_description
1 polymer ?
#
loop_
_entity_poly.entity_id
_entity_poly.type
_entity_poly.pdbx_seq_one_letter_code
_entity_poly.pdbx_strand_id
1 'polypeptide(L)'
;MKSVTSTAANSAPNNPVNIHGLRITRDLHEAEAALDEALIRQANLLATMVRARRETAVGPFTGQEALLRLAASQKAMLDASGEMARVHGKLLDVGREMGSGLADDCPPAGSAGDAGQTIGLVRAA
;
A
#
# COMPACT_ATOMS: atom_id res chain seq x y z
N MET A 1 13.84 -45.28 -8.20
CA MET A 1 14.16 -44.05 -7.45
C MET A 1 14.67 -43.00 -8.43
N LYS A 2 13.90 -41.92 -8.69
CA LYS A 2 14.35 -40.81 -9.56
C LYS A 2 14.83 -39.66 -8.69
N SER A 3 15.99 -39.15 -9.06
CA SER A 3 16.86 -38.20 -8.37
C SER A 3 16.17 -36.90 -7.97
N VAL A 4 16.25 -36.57 -6.68
CA VAL A 4 15.95 -35.26 -6.09
C VAL A 4 17.22 -34.42 -6.20
N THR A 5 17.40 -33.70 -7.32
CA THR A 5 18.54 -32.78 -7.51
C THR A 5 18.11 -31.54 -8.30
N SER A 6 17.10 -30.81 -7.82
CA SER A 6 16.65 -29.55 -8.46
C SER A 6 16.15 -28.53 -7.43
N THR A 7 16.92 -28.27 -6.38
CA THR A 7 16.59 -27.19 -5.41
C THR A 7 17.76 -26.23 -5.19
N ALA A 8 19.02 -26.68 -5.36
CA ALA A 8 20.19 -25.84 -5.10
C ALA A 8 20.53 -24.81 -6.21
N ALA A 9 20.02 -24.98 -7.43
CA ALA A 9 20.38 -24.12 -8.57
C ALA A 9 19.67 -22.75 -8.57
N ASN A 10 18.59 -22.59 -7.79
CA ASN A 10 17.73 -21.41 -7.87
C ASN A 10 18.21 -20.23 -7.01
N SER A 11 19.14 -20.47 -6.09
CA SER A 11 19.69 -19.52 -5.10
C SER A 11 20.96 -18.78 -5.57
N ALA A 12 21.33 -18.88 -6.85
CA ALA A 12 22.46 -18.11 -7.40
C ALA A 12 22.05 -16.64 -7.62
N PRO A 13 22.90 -15.64 -7.24
CA PRO A 13 22.58 -14.22 -7.34
C PRO A 13 22.30 -13.72 -8.77
N ASN A 14 22.64 -14.51 -9.81
CA ASN A 14 22.46 -14.18 -11.22
C ASN A 14 21.29 -14.93 -11.89
N ASN A 15 20.36 -15.49 -11.12
CA ASN A 15 19.14 -16.10 -11.66
C ASN A 15 18.18 -15.00 -12.15
N PRO A 16 17.74 -14.99 -13.42
CA PRO A 16 16.83 -13.97 -13.94
C PRO A 16 15.53 -13.89 -13.12
N VAL A 17 15.03 -15.03 -12.60
CA VAL A 17 13.84 -15.06 -11.74
C VAL A 17 14.04 -14.23 -10.48
N ASN A 18 15.23 -14.30 -9.88
CA ASN A 18 15.56 -13.53 -8.69
C ASN A 18 15.67 -12.03 -8.98
N ILE A 19 16.33 -11.67 -10.09
CA ILE A 19 16.48 -10.26 -10.52
C ILE A 19 15.12 -9.62 -10.80
N HIS A 20 14.24 -10.33 -11.49
CA HIS A 20 12.89 -9.83 -11.76
C HIS A 20 12.04 -9.77 -10.49
N GLY A 21 12.16 -10.74 -9.59
CA GLY A 21 11.50 -10.73 -8.28
C GLY A 21 11.84 -9.47 -7.47
N LEU A 22 13.13 -9.16 -7.32
CA LEU A 22 13.58 -7.96 -6.59
C LEU A 22 13.05 -6.65 -7.19
N ARG A 23 12.96 -6.57 -8.53
CA ARG A 23 12.38 -5.41 -9.20
C ARG A 23 10.89 -5.27 -8.92
N ILE A 24 10.15 -6.38 -8.96
CA ILE A 24 8.73 -6.40 -8.63
C ILE A 24 8.51 -5.94 -7.18
N THR A 25 9.28 -6.45 -6.22
CA THR A 25 9.19 -6.02 -4.81
C THR A 25 9.43 -4.53 -4.65
N ARG A 26 10.46 -3.98 -5.32
CA ARG A 26 10.72 -2.55 -5.29
C ARG A 26 9.55 -1.76 -5.87
N ASP A 27 9.09 -2.12 -7.07
CA ASP A 27 8.02 -1.39 -7.76
C ASP A 27 6.70 -1.46 -6.97
N LEU A 28 6.46 -2.57 -6.26
CA LEU A 28 5.34 -2.72 -5.33
C LEU A 28 5.42 -1.72 -4.16
N HIS A 29 6.56 -1.63 -3.48
CA HIS A 29 6.74 -0.70 -2.36
C HIS A 29 6.65 0.77 -2.81
N GLU A 30 7.19 1.09 -3.99
CA GLU A 30 7.04 2.42 -4.57
C GLU A 30 5.57 2.76 -4.84
N ALA A 31 4.77 1.79 -5.31
CA ALA A 31 3.35 1.98 -5.54
C ALA A 31 2.57 2.15 -4.22
N GLU A 32 2.85 1.36 -3.19
CA GLU A 32 2.25 1.49 -1.86
C GLU A 32 2.54 2.88 -1.25
N ALA A 33 3.80 3.30 -1.26
CA ALA A 33 4.21 4.61 -0.75
C ALA A 33 3.55 5.77 -1.53
N ALA A 34 3.39 5.62 -2.85
CA ALA A 34 2.72 6.64 -3.67
C ALA A 34 1.23 6.79 -3.34
N LEU A 35 0.53 5.70 -2.99
CA LEU A 35 -0.87 5.75 -2.56
C LEU A 35 -1.01 6.50 -1.24
N ASP A 36 -0.13 6.25 -0.27
CA ASP A 36 -0.13 6.93 1.03
C ASP A 36 0.16 8.43 0.88
N GLU A 37 1.17 8.78 0.08
CA GLU A 37 1.50 10.17 -0.21
C GLU A 37 0.35 10.92 -0.91
N ALA A 38 -0.37 10.25 -1.82
CA ALA A 38 -1.55 10.81 -2.46
C ALA A 38 -2.69 11.03 -1.46
N LEU A 39 -2.94 10.11 -0.53
CA LEU A 39 -3.92 10.26 0.54
C LEU A 39 -3.60 11.47 1.45
N ILE A 40 -2.32 11.65 1.82
CA ILE A 40 -1.86 12.82 2.59
C ILE A 40 -2.19 14.12 1.86
N ARG A 41 -1.88 14.20 0.57
CA ARG A 41 -2.14 15.38 -0.26
C ARG A 41 -3.64 15.67 -0.38
N GLN A 42 -4.47 14.65 -0.55
CA GLN A 42 -5.92 14.82 -0.59
C GLN A 42 -6.49 15.27 0.76
N ALA A 43 -5.97 14.77 1.88
CA ALA A 43 -6.38 15.21 3.22
C ALA A 43 -6.03 16.69 3.45
N ASN A 44 -4.83 17.11 3.04
CA ASN A 44 -4.40 18.51 3.10
C ASN A 44 -5.30 19.42 2.24
N LEU A 45 -5.69 18.96 1.04
CA LEU A 45 -6.62 19.68 0.19
C LEU A 45 -7.99 19.83 0.86
N LEU A 46 -8.53 18.76 1.44
CA LEU A 46 -9.81 18.79 2.14
C LEU A 46 -9.79 19.80 3.30
N ALA A 47 -8.74 19.76 4.12
CA ALA A 47 -8.55 20.70 5.22
C ALA A 47 -8.50 22.16 4.72
N THR A 48 -7.81 22.41 3.60
CA THR A 48 -7.71 23.72 2.96
C THR A 48 -9.08 24.22 2.50
N MET A 49 -9.87 23.38 1.83
CA MET A 49 -11.22 23.73 1.37
C MET A 49 -12.15 24.07 2.54
N VAL A 50 -12.10 23.30 3.64
CA VAL A 50 -12.92 23.54 4.83
C VAL A 50 -12.51 24.83 5.55
N ARG A 51 -11.20 25.10 5.67
CA ARG A 51 -10.70 26.38 6.23
C ARG A 51 -11.16 27.57 5.40
N ALA A 52 -11.03 27.49 4.07
CA ALA A 52 -11.47 28.56 3.18
C ALA A 52 -12.96 28.88 3.36
N ARG A 53 -13.84 27.86 3.49
CA ARG A 53 -15.27 28.08 3.77
C ARG A 53 -15.51 28.80 5.10
N ARG A 54 -14.75 28.45 6.14
CA ARG A 54 -14.83 29.10 7.45
C ARG A 54 -14.37 30.55 7.40
N GLU A 55 -13.30 30.85 6.68
CA GLU A 55 -12.64 32.16 6.68
C GLU A 55 -13.30 33.18 5.73
N THR A 56 -14.02 32.71 4.70
CA THR A 56 -14.63 33.58 3.67
C THR A 56 -16.11 33.88 3.89
N ALA A 57 -16.72 33.38 4.97
CA ALA A 57 -18.15 33.58 5.29
C ALA A 57 -19.10 33.27 4.10
N VAL A 58 -18.73 32.30 3.25
CA VAL A 58 -19.57 31.84 2.14
C VAL A 58 -20.78 31.06 2.65
N GLY A 59 -21.80 30.92 1.79
CA GLY A 59 -22.99 30.14 2.10
C GLY A 59 -22.65 28.68 2.47
N PRO A 60 -23.48 28.02 3.31
CA PRO A 60 -23.21 26.67 3.81
C PRO A 60 -23.15 25.60 2.71
N PHE A 61 -23.64 25.87 1.51
CA PHE A 61 -23.59 24.93 0.38
C PHE A 61 -22.47 25.22 -0.63
N THR A 62 -21.76 26.34 -0.47
CA THR A 62 -20.66 26.71 -1.37
C THR A 62 -19.56 25.65 -1.33
N GLY A 63 -19.30 25.04 -2.48
CA GLY A 63 -18.28 23.99 -2.64
C GLY A 63 -18.67 22.61 -2.09
N GLN A 64 -19.93 22.40 -1.66
CA GLN A 64 -20.37 21.13 -1.07
C GLN A 64 -20.18 19.93 -2.03
N GLU A 65 -20.53 20.09 -3.31
CA GLU A 65 -20.34 19.02 -4.30
C GLU A 65 -18.84 18.67 -4.47
N ALA A 66 -17.97 19.68 -4.48
CA ALA A 66 -16.52 19.47 -4.60
C ALA A 66 -15.96 18.73 -3.36
N LEU A 67 -16.41 19.07 -2.15
CA LEU A 67 -16.04 18.36 -0.92
C LEU A 67 -16.49 16.89 -0.95
N LEU A 68 -17.72 16.62 -1.39
CA LEU A 68 -18.24 15.25 -1.53
C LEU A 68 -17.45 14.44 -2.56
N ARG A 69 -17.11 15.04 -3.71
CA ARG A 69 -16.29 14.40 -4.74
C ARG A 69 -14.86 14.12 -4.26
N LEU A 70 -14.25 15.02 -3.50
CA LEU A 70 -12.94 14.80 -2.89
C LEU A 70 -12.99 13.66 -1.86
N ALA A 71 -14.00 13.63 -1.00
CA ALA A 71 -14.19 12.54 -0.03
C ALA A 71 -14.41 11.19 -0.74
N ALA A 72 -15.17 11.15 -1.82
CA ALA A 72 -15.34 9.95 -2.63
C ALA A 72 -14.02 9.49 -3.28
N SER A 73 -13.18 10.43 -3.73
CA SER A 73 -11.84 10.12 -4.24
C SER A 73 -10.92 9.54 -3.17
N GLN A 74 -10.95 10.09 -1.95
CA GLN A 74 -10.19 9.55 -0.81
C GLN A 74 -10.62 8.12 -0.48
N LYS A 75 -11.93 7.83 -0.51
CA LYS A 75 -12.43 6.47 -0.34
C LYS A 75 -11.90 5.53 -1.42
N ALA A 76 -11.95 5.95 -2.69
CA ALA A 76 -11.46 5.12 -3.79
C ALA A 76 -9.96 4.82 -3.65
N MET A 77 -9.17 5.77 -3.14
CA MET A 77 -7.75 5.57 -2.83
C MET A 77 -7.55 4.53 -1.71
N LEU A 78 -8.33 4.57 -0.64
CA LEU A 78 -8.28 3.56 0.43
C LEU A 78 -8.66 2.17 -0.08
N ASP A 79 -9.69 2.08 -0.93
CA ASP A 79 -10.10 0.83 -1.56
C ASP A 79 -8.95 0.29 -2.46
N ALA A 80 -8.24 1.16 -3.18
CA ALA A 80 -7.05 0.81 -3.97
C ALA A 80 -5.86 0.35 -3.11
N SER A 81 -5.58 0.99 -1.97
CA SER A 81 -4.57 0.53 -1.00
C SER A 81 -4.91 -0.86 -0.47
N GLY A 82 -6.20 -1.15 -0.23
CA GLY A 82 -6.68 -2.48 0.15
C GLY A 82 -6.37 -3.55 -0.90
N GLU A 83 -6.57 -3.25 -2.19
CA GLU A 83 -6.18 -4.17 -3.26
C GLU A 83 -4.68 -4.29 -3.44
N MET A 84 -3.91 -3.22 -3.22
CA MET A 84 -2.44 -3.29 -3.24
C MET A 84 -1.92 -4.26 -2.17
N ALA A 85 -2.47 -4.22 -0.96
CA ALA A 85 -2.12 -5.17 0.10
C ALA A 85 -2.43 -6.63 -0.28
N ARG A 86 -3.51 -6.88 -1.03
CA ARG A 86 -3.82 -8.24 -1.54
C ARG A 86 -2.83 -8.67 -2.62
N VAL A 87 -2.46 -7.77 -3.53
CA VAL A 87 -1.43 -8.02 -4.55
C VAL A 87 -0.11 -8.37 -3.87
N HIS A 88 0.31 -7.59 -2.87
CA HIS A 88 1.48 -7.87 -2.05
C HIS A 88 1.42 -9.29 -1.47
N GLY A 89 0.34 -9.61 -0.75
CA GLY A 89 0.16 -10.95 -0.16
C GLY A 89 0.26 -12.08 -1.19
N LYS A 90 -0.33 -11.91 -2.38
CA LYS A 90 -0.25 -12.91 -3.44
C LYS A 90 1.15 -13.04 -4.05
N LEU A 91 1.89 -11.94 -4.14
CA LEU A 91 3.28 -11.95 -4.62
C LEU A 91 4.20 -12.71 -3.66
N LEU A 92 3.97 -12.64 -2.35
CA LEU A 92 4.72 -13.46 -1.37
C LEU A 92 4.51 -14.95 -1.60
N ASP A 93 3.28 -15.39 -1.90
CA ASP A 93 3.00 -16.79 -2.22
C ASP A 93 3.73 -17.22 -3.50
N VAL A 94 3.70 -16.39 -4.55
CA VAL A 94 4.44 -16.63 -5.79
C VAL A 94 5.95 -16.72 -5.52
N GLY A 95 6.50 -15.86 -4.67
CA GLY A 95 7.91 -15.89 -4.30
C GLY A 95 8.32 -17.19 -3.63
N ARG A 96 7.47 -17.71 -2.73
CA ARG A 96 7.66 -19.01 -2.07
C ARG A 96 7.60 -20.16 -3.06
N GLU A 97 6.61 -20.18 -3.95
CA GLU A 97 6.47 -21.20 -5.01
C GLU A 97 7.67 -21.22 -5.96
N MET A 98 8.18 -20.04 -6.31
CA MET A 98 9.28 -19.88 -7.26
C MET A 98 10.66 -19.97 -6.62
N GLY A 99 10.77 -20.09 -5.29
CA GLY A 99 12.04 -20.05 -4.56
C GLY A 99 12.88 -18.81 -4.89
N SER A 100 12.23 -17.66 -5.09
CA SER A 100 12.84 -16.41 -5.52
C SER A 100 12.93 -15.40 -4.37
N GLY A 101 13.77 -14.37 -4.53
CA GLY A 101 13.87 -13.22 -3.62
C GLY A 101 12.66 -12.29 -3.63
N LEU A 102 11.51 -12.73 -4.16
CA LEU A 102 10.22 -12.08 -3.96
C LEU A 102 9.66 -12.32 -2.54
N ALA A 103 10.38 -13.11 -1.71
CA ALA A 103 10.13 -13.20 -0.27
C ALA A 103 10.66 -11.95 0.43
N ASP A 104 9.79 -10.95 0.61
CA ASP A 104 10.05 -9.81 1.48
C ASP A 104 9.81 -10.17 2.96
N ASP A 105 10.43 -9.44 3.89
CA ASP A 105 10.27 -9.58 5.34
C ASP A 105 8.94 -8.96 5.82
N CYS A 106 7.86 -9.28 5.12
CA CYS A 106 6.51 -8.84 5.45
C CYS A 106 5.94 -9.73 6.58
N PRO A 107 5.38 -9.15 7.66
CA PRO A 107 4.84 -9.93 8.77
C PRO A 107 3.76 -10.91 8.28
N PRO A 108 3.68 -12.12 8.88
CA PRO A 108 2.74 -13.13 8.45
C PRO A 108 1.31 -12.62 8.69
N ALA A 109 0.60 -12.39 7.59
CA ALA A 109 -0.72 -11.78 7.43
C ALA A 109 -0.69 -10.28 7.11
N GLY A 110 -1.13 -9.95 5.89
CA GLY A 110 -1.69 -8.65 5.53
C GLY A 110 -2.93 -8.36 6.37
N SER A 111 -2.70 -8.05 7.65
CA SER A 111 -3.70 -7.87 8.68
C SER A 111 -4.33 -6.50 8.55
N ALA A 112 -5.13 -6.32 7.50
CA ALA A 112 -6.32 -5.47 7.55
C ALA A 112 -7.39 -6.07 8.50
N GLY A 113 -6.96 -6.67 9.61
CA GLY A 113 -7.72 -7.59 10.44
C GLY A 113 -6.85 -8.39 11.41
N ASP A 114 -6.02 -7.71 12.20
CA ASP A 114 -5.68 -8.20 13.53
C ASP A 114 -5.78 -7.04 14.53
N ALA A 115 -6.74 -7.16 15.44
CA ALA A 115 -6.99 -6.23 16.53
C ALA A 115 -5.93 -6.43 17.64
N GLY A 116 -4.65 -6.28 17.28
CA GLY A 116 -3.51 -6.59 18.15
C GLY A 116 -2.37 -5.58 18.11
N GLN A 117 -2.25 -4.75 17.06
CA GLN A 117 -1.21 -3.72 17.03
C GLN A 117 -1.81 -2.37 17.43
N THR A 118 -1.78 -2.11 18.74
CA THR A 118 -1.98 -0.75 19.27
C THR A 118 -0.98 0.16 18.60
N ILE A 119 -1.43 0.92 17.59
CA ILE A 119 -0.74 2.11 17.13
C ILE A 119 -0.56 2.94 18.40
N GLY A 120 0.68 2.99 18.90
CA GLY A 120 1.07 3.85 20.00
C GLY A 120 0.78 5.27 19.54
N LEU A 121 -0.40 5.76 19.88
CA LEU A 121 -0.84 7.11 19.60
C LEU A 121 0.15 8.01 20.32
N VAL A 122 1.18 8.47 19.60
CA VAL A 122 2.08 9.50 20.08
C VAL A 122 1.18 10.69 20.38
N ARG A 123 1.00 10.95 21.68
CA ARG A 123 0.37 12.19 22.15
C ARG A 123 1.20 13.33 21.61
N ALA A 124 0.74 13.95 20.53
CA ALA A 124 1.10 15.32 20.22
C ALA A 124 0.40 16.18 21.29
N ALA A 125 1.20 16.65 22.24
CA ALA A 125 0.85 17.71 23.18
C ALA A 125 0.81 19.06 22.46
#